data_AF-A0A9N7YJ12-F1
#
_entry.id   AF-A0A9N7YJ12-F1
#
_cell.length_a   1.000
_cell.length_b   1.000
_cell.length_c   1.000
_cell.angle_alpha   90.00
_cell.angle_beta   90.00
_cell.angle_gamma   90.00
#
_symmetry.space_group_name_H-M   'P 1'
#
loop_
_entity.id
_entity.type
_entity.pdbx_description
1 polymer ?
#
loop_
_entity_poly.entity_id
_entity_poly.type
_entity_poly.pdbx_seq_one_letter_code
_entity_poly.pdbx_strand_id
1 'polypeptide(L)'
;MLGCEISSMLCVPVVSRATGQVVALACTFNKHGGQRHTEADEYAIQHCFCYTSTVLTSTLAFQKEQKLKVECQALLQVAKNLFTHLDDVSVLLQEIIVEARNLSDAEICSVFLLDQGSHELVAKVFDGGVVSDEEKEFRIPADQGIAGHVATTGQILNIKDAYSHPLFYRGVDDETGFKTRNILCFPIKDENNEVIGVAELVNKMNGPWFNRFDEDLATAFSIYCGISIAHSLLYKRVGEAQFRSHLANEMMMYHMKVSEEEVTKLLVAGVDPVIEIHPCFAEFTYTPRSLPDDTTPMCVLSMLEDMGFINTYKIDRNTLARFCLMVKRGYRDPPYHNWMHAFSVSHFCYLLYKNLGLSNYLEDIEILALFISCMCHDMDHRGTNNSFQVASQSVLAALYSSEGSVMERHHFAQAIAILNTHGCNIFEKFSRKDYQRMLDLMRDIILATDLAHHLRIFKDLQKMADDGYDRKNPNHRSMLLCLLMTSCDLSDQTKGWKTTRKIAELIYKEFFSQGDLEKAMGNRPSEMMDREKAYIPELQISFMEHIAMPIYKLLSELLPGATELYERVAANREQWTKVSHKFTIRGLPSNNSLDFLDQEYELLQSQGAFGSDEHCFNGCLDDA
;
A
#
# COMPACT_ATOMS: atom_id res chain seq x y z
N MET A 1 -66.78 -7.91 24.15
CA MET A 1 -68.03 -7.42 24.78
C MET A 1 -68.52 -8.50 25.74
N LEU A 2 -68.99 -8.14 26.93
CA LEU A 2 -69.17 -9.00 28.11
C LEU A 2 -70.20 -10.14 28.00
N GLY A 3 -70.87 -10.32 26.85
CA GLY A 3 -71.72 -11.49 26.57
C GLY A 3 -72.96 -11.66 27.44
N CYS A 4 -73.31 -10.67 28.28
CA CYS A 4 -74.45 -10.69 29.19
C CYS A 4 -75.22 -9.36 29.17
N GLU A 5 -76.52 -9.40 29.52
CA GLU A 5 -77.31 -8.18 29.73
C GLU A 5 -76.84 -7.46 31.00
N ILE A 6 -76.62 -6.14 30.89
CA ILE A 6 -76.16 -5.29 31.98
C ILE A 6 -77.38 -4.60 32.60
N SER A 7 -77.72 -4.97 33.83
CA SER A 7 -78.83 -4.42 34.62
C SER A 7 -78.38 -3.35 35.63
N SER A 8 -77.12 -3.38 36.08
CA SER A 8 -76.50 -2.35 36.92
C SER A 8 -74.99 -2.32 36.67
N MET A 9 -74.38 -1.14 36.83
CA MET A 9 -72.93 -0.95 36.68
C MET A 9 -72.43 0.12 37.65
N LEU A 10 -71.28 -0.12 38.28
CA LEU A 10 -70.55 0.86 39.07
C LEU A 10 -69.08 0.79 38.67
N CYS A 11 -68.52 1.92 38.20
CA CYS A 11 -67.09 2.05 37.93
C CYS A 11 -66.48 3.06 38.90
N VAL A 12 -65.42 2.62 39.56
CA VAL A 12 -64.67 3.43 40.53
C VAL A 12 -63.25 3.63 40.00
N PRO A 13 -62.74 4.87 39.89
CA PRO A 13 -61.38 5.12 39.48
C PRO A 13 -60.40 4.67 40.57
N VAL A 14 -59.46 3.80 40.21
CA VAL A 14 -58.36 3.42 41.09
C VAL A 14 -57.26 4.45 40.93
N VAL A 15 -57.12 5.34 41.92
CA VAL A 15 -56.11 6.39 41.93
C VAL A 15 -54.87 5.92 42.66
N SER A 16 -53.71 6.00 42.02
CA SER A 16 -52.44 5.73 42.66
C SER A 16 -52.14 6.76 43.73
N ARG A 17 -51.85 6.30 44.96
CA ARG A 17 -51.46 7.19 46.06
C ARG A 17 -50.09 7.84 45.85
N ALA A 18 -49.24 7.24 45.02
CA ALA A 18 -47.89 7.76 44.75
C ALA A 18 -47.90 8.85 43.67
N THR A 19 -48.71 8.70 42.61
CA THR A 19 -48.70 9.60 41.45
C THR A 19 -49.92 10.50 41.37
N GLY A 20 -50.98 10.23 42.13
CA GLY A 20 -52.26 10.95 42.05
C GLY A 20 -53.04 10.71 40.76
N GLN A 21 -52.57 9.82 39.89
CA GLN A 21 -53.19 9.51 38.61
C GLN A 21 -54.06 8.26 38.69
N VAL A 22 -55.10 8.21 37.85
CA VAL A 22 -55.94 7.02 37.67
C VAL A 22 -55.11 5.93 36.97
N VAL A 23 -54.88 4.81 37.64
CA VAL A 23 -54.07 3.68 37.15
C VAL A 23 -54.91 2.51 36.63
N ALA A 24 -56.17 2.41 37.07
CA ALA A 24 -57.13 1.41 36.60
C ALA A 24 -58.56 1.88 36.83
N LEU A 25 -59.52 1.20 36.19
CA LEU A 25 -60.95 1.37 36.44
C LEU A 25 -61.51 0.08 37.03
N ALA A 26 -61.98 0.14 38.26
CA ALA A 26 -62.65 -0.98 38.92
C ALA A 26 -64.13 -0.95 38.56
N CYS A 27 -64.55 -1.83 37.65
CA CYS A 27 -65.95 -1.89 37.21
C CYS A 27 -66.63 -3.16 37.73
N THR A 28 -67.78 -2.96 38.38
CA THR A 28 -68.66 -4.01 38.88
C THR A 28 -69.97 -3.98 38.10
N PHE A 29 -70.55 -5.14 37.83
CA PHE A 29 -71.74 -5.31 37.00
C PHE A 29 -72.75 -6.21 37.69
N ASN A 30 -74.05 -6.00 37.42
CA ASN A 30 -75.16 -6.88 37.82
C ASN A 30 -75.18 -7.22 39.31
N LYS A 31 -75.56 -6.25 40.16
CA LYS A 31 -75.60 -6.43 41.61
C LYS A 31 -76.53 -7.56 42.02
N HIS A 32 -76.03 -8.52 42.81
CA HIS A 32 -76.86 -9.56 43.39
C HIS A 32 -77.65 -9.05 44.59
N GLY A 33 -78.96 -9.36 44.64
CA GLY A 33 -79.83 -9.01 45.76
C GLY A 33 -80.33 -7.57 45.79
N GLY A 34 -80.15 -6.78 44.72
CA GLY A 34 -80.69 -5.41 44.61
C GLY A 34 -80.52 -4.81 43.21
N GLN A 35 -81.33 -3.81 42.86
CA GLN A 35 -81.33 -3.22 41.51
C GLN A 35 -80.29 -2.10 41.30
N ARG A 36 -79.67 -1.55 42.35
CA ARG A 36 -78.71 -0.43 42.25
C ARG A 36 -77.53 -0.56 43.23
N HIS A 37 -76.35 -0.13 42.79
CA HIS A 37 -75.19 0.05 43.64
C HIS A 37 -75.39 1.24 44.58
N THR A 38 -74.89 1.15 45.80
CA THR A 38 -75.00 2.20 46.84
C THR A 38 -73.66 2.90 47.07
N GLU A 39 -73.67 4.06 47.73
CA GLU A 39 -72.44 4.78 48.12
C GLU A 39 -71.52 3.93 49.02
N ALA A 40 -72.10 3.03 49.82
CA ALA A 40 -71.34 2.08 50.62
C ALA A 40 -70.57 1.07 49.76
N ASP A 41 -71.13 0.64 48.61
CA ASP A 41 -70.43 -0.23 47.66
C ASP A 41 -69.25 0.50 47.02
N GLU A 42 -69.43 1.77 46.65
CA GLU A 42 -68.36 2.61 46.14
C GLU A 42 -67.24 2.80 47.16
N TYR A 43 -67.58 3.15 48.41
CA TYR A 43 -66.61 3.30 49.50
C TYR A 43 -65.84 2.01 49.77
N ALA A 44 -66.51 0.85 49.75
CA ALA A 44 -65.86 -0.45 49.93
C ALA A 44 -64.81 -0.73 48.83
N ILE A 45 -65.13 -0.40 47.57
CA ILE A 45 -64.21 -0.54 46.44
C ILE A 45 -63.02 0.43 46.60
N GLN A 46 -63.28 1.70 46.90
CA GLN A 46 -62.23 2.70 47.13
C GLN A 46 -61.30 2.29 48.29
N HIS A 47 -61.87 1.83 49.40
CA HIS A 47 -61.12 1.39 50.57
C HIS A 47 -60.30 0.12 50.29
N CYS A 48 -60.81 -0.82 49.51
CA CYS A 48 -60.06 -2.01 49.06
C CYS A 48 -58.81 -1.59 48.26
N PHE A 49 -59.00 -0.77 47.23
CA PHE A 49 -57.90 -0.31 46.38
C PHE A 49 -56.94 0.64 47.09
N CYS A 50 -57.34 1.29 48.18
CA CYS A 50 -56.42 2.04 49.04
C CYS A 50 -55.22 1.19 49.46
N TYR A 51 -55.43 -0.09 49.81
CA TYR A 51 -54.37 -1.00 50.23
C TYR A 51 -53.85 -1.90 49.09
N THR A 52 -54.71 -2.37 48.20
CA THR A 52 -54.34 -3.34 47.16
C THR A 52 -53.80 -2.72 45.87
N SER A 53 -54.05 -1.42 45.60
CA SER A 53 -53.59 -0.77 44.37
C SER A 53 -52.07 -0.76 44.27
N THR A 54 -51.34 -0.49 45.36
CA THR A 54 -49.88 -0.38 45.31
C THR A 54 -49.24 -1.68 44.83
N VAL A 55 -49.61 -2.81 45.45
CA VAL A 55 -49.06 -4.13 45.08
C VAL A 55 -49.45 -4.52 43.65
N LEU A 56 -50.68 -4.25 43.23
CA LEU A 56 -51.14 -4.54 41.87
C LEU A 56 -50.35 -3.75 40.83
N THR A 57 -50.16 -2.44 41.07
CA THR A 57 -49.38 -1.59 40.17
C THR A 57 -47.90 -1.97 40.15
N SER A 58 -47.29 -2.31 41.29
CA SER A 58 -45.87 -2.72 41.33
C SER A 58 -45.64 -4.05 40.63
N THR A 59 -46.54 -5.03 40.81
CA THR A 59 -46.42 -6.32 40.13
C THR A 59 -46.61 -6.17 38.62
N LEU A 60 -47.59 -5.35 38.18
CA LEU A 60 -47.78 -5.08 36.75
C LEU A 60 -46.60 -4.33 36.13
N ALA A 61 -46.04 -3.35 36.85
CA ALA A 61 -44.85 -2.62 36.41
C ALA A 61 -43.64 -3.57 36.31
N PHE A 62 -43.41 -4.41 37.32
CA PHE A 62 -42.32 -5.39 37.30
C PHE A 62 -42.46 -6.38 36.14
N GLN A 63 -43.67 -6.88 35.86
CA GLN A 63 -43.90 -7.76 34.72
C GLN A 63 -43.62 -7.08 33.37
N LYS A 64 -43.99 -5.81 33.21
CA LYS A 64 -43.69 -5.02 32.02
C LYS A 64 -42.19 -4.78 31.85
N GLU A 65 -41.50 -4.38 32.91
CA GLU A 65 -40.04 -4.18 32.91
C GLU A 65 -39.28 -5.48 32.63
N GLN A 66 -39.72 -6.60 33.22
CA GLN A 66 -39.12 -7.91 32.96
C GLN A 66 -39.28 -8.31 31.49
N LYS A 67 -40.45 -8.05 30.89
CA LYS A 67 -40.70 -8.29 29.47
C LYS A 67 -39.77 -7.42 28.59
N LEU A 68 -39.73 -6.11 28.83
CA LEU A 68 -38.86 -5.18 28.11
C LEU A 68 -37.37 -5.56 28.24
N LYS A 69 -36.93 -6.00 29.42
CA LYS A 69 -35.55 -6.45 29.64
C LYS A 69 -35.20 -7.65 28.77
N VAL A 70 -36.09 -8.65 28.67
CA VAL A 70 -35.87 -9.83 27.83
C VAL A 70 -35.80 -9.43 26.35
N GLU A 71 -36.65 -8.50 25.92
CA GLU A 71 -36.65 -7.97 24.55
C GLU A 71 -35.35 -7.20 24.23
N CYS A 72 -34.87 -6.34 25.12
CA CYS A 72 -33.57 -5.66 24.96
C CYS A 72 -32.40 -6.66 24.94
N GLN A 73 -32.45 -7.72 25.74
CA GLN A 73 -31.42 -8.77 25.74
C GLN A 73 -31.40 -9.53 24.40
N ALA A 74 -32.56 -9.80 23.81
CA ALA A 74 -32.65 -10.41 22.49
C ALA A 74 -32.00 -9.51 21.42
N LEU A 75 -32.33 -8.21 21.39
CA LEU A 75 -31.70 -7.24 20.47
C LEU A 75 -30.18 -7.16 20.64
N LEU A 76 -29.68 -7.14 21.87
CA LEU A 76 -28.24 -7.11 22.13
C LEU A 76 -27.53 -8.40 21.69
N GLN A 77 -28.18 -9.54 21.84
CA GLN A 77 -27.64 -10.82 21.39
C GLN A 77 -27.52 -10.85 19.85
N VAL A 78 -28.55 -10.36 19.17
CA VAL A 78 -28.55 -10.22 17.70
C VAL A 78 -27.47 -9.26 17.25
N ALA A 79 -27.37 -8.07 17.86
CA ALA A 79 -26.31 -7.10 17.54
C ALA A 79 -24.91 -7.72 17.71
N LYS A 80 -24.69 -8.51 18.76
CA LYS A 80 -23.44 -9.24 18.98
C LYS A 80 -23.15 -10.23 17.85
N ASN A 81 -24.14 -11.02 17.43
CA ASN A 81 -23.99 -12.00 16.35
C ASN A 81 -23.68 -11.32 15.01
N LEU A 82 -24.34 -10.19 14.70
CA LEU A 82 -24.08 -9.44 13.47
C LEU A 82 -22.65 -8.86 13.44
N PHE A 83 -22.17 -8.32 14.56
CA PHE A 83 -20.83 -7.71 14.62
C PHE A 83 -19.66 -8.70 14.62
N THR A 84 -19.89 -9.99 14.83
CA THR A 84 -18.83 -11.00 14.74
C THR A 84 -18.55 -11.47 13.31
N HIS A 85 -19.40 -11.15 12.34
CA HIS A 85 -19.31 -11.63 10.95
C HIS A 85 -19.09 -10.51 9.93
N LEU A 86 -18.38 -9.45 10.31
CA LEU A 86 -18.14 -8.28 9.46
C LEU A 86 -17.24 -8.58 8.25
N ASP A 87 -16.47 -9.66 8.28
CA ASP A 87 -15.46 -9.99 7.26
C ASP A 87 -16.07 -10.50 5.94
N ASP A 88 -17.28 -11.08 5.98
CA ASP A 88 -17.98 -11.61 4.80
C ASP A 88 -19.44 -11.14 4.77
N VAL A 89 -19.75 -10.27 3.79
CA VAL A 89 -21.09 -9.71 3.56
C VAL A 89 -22.13 -10.81 3.36
N SER A 90 -21.77 -11.94 2.75
CA SER A 90 -22.70 -13.02 2.41
C SER A 90 -23.17 -13.74 3.66
N VAL A 91 -22.24 -14.05 4.57
CA VAL A 91 -22.54 -14.66 5.87
C VAL A 91 -23.31 -13.67 6.75
N LEU A 92 -22.91 -12.39 6.76
CA LEU A 92 -23.62 -11.35 7.49
C LEU A 92 -25.09 -11.23 7.04
N LEU A 93 -25.36 -11.24 5.74
CA LEU A 93 -26.73 -11.14 5.22
C LEU A 93 -27.59 -12.35 5.60
N GLN A 94 -27.01 -13.55 5.64
CA GLN A 94 -27.72 -14.75 6.11
C GLN A 94 -28.10 -14.63 7.59
N GLU A 95 -27.17 -14.17 8.43
CA GLU A 95 -27.45 -13.93 9.85
C GLU A 95 -28.53 -12.86 10.03
N ILE A 96 -28.49 -11.77 9.25
CA ILE A 96 -29.54 -10.74 9.27
C ILE A 96 -30.92 -11.36 8.95
N ILE A 97 -31.02 -12.22 7.93
CA ILE A 97 -32.27 -12.88 7.55
C ILE A 97 -32.79 -13.78 8.67
N VAL A 98 -31.92 -14.62 9.24
CA VAL A 98 -32.29 -15.56 10.30
C VAL A 98 -32.75 -14.80 11.55
N GLU A 99 -31.99 -13.78 11.95
CA GLU A 99 -32.30 -13.01 13.16
C GLU A 99 -33.55 -12.13 12.97
N ALA A 100 -33.73 -11.48 11.81
CA ALA A 100 -34.92 -10.69 11.51
C ALA A 100 -36.19 -11.54 11.57
N ARG A 101 -36.13 -12.77 11.01
CA ARG A 101 -37.23 -13.73 11.05
C ARG A 101 -37.58 -14.13 12.48
N ASN A 102 -36.57 -14.45 13.29
CA ASN A 102 -36.76 -14.87 14.68
C ASN A 102 -37.27 -13.72 15.58
N LEU A 103 -36.77 -12.50 15.40
CA LEU A 103 -37.19 -11.31 16.14
C LEU A 103 -38.65 -10.95 15.88
N SER A 104 -39.10 -11.12 14.63
CA SER A 104 -40.43 -10.70 14.18
C SER A 104 -41.45 -11.83 14.06
N ASP A 105 -41.12 -13.07 14.43
CA ASP A 105 -41.96 -14.27 14.19
C ASP A 105 -42.53 -14.32 12.76
N ALA A 106 -41.71 -14.00 11.75
CA ALA A 106 -42.09 -14.08 10.35
C ALA A 106 -41.83 -15.47 9.78
N GLU A 107 -42.50 -15.81 8.67
CA GLU A 107 -42.29 -17.07 7.96
C GLU A 107 -41.05 -16.98 7.07
N ILE A 108 -40.89 -15.86 6.35
CA ILE A 108 -39.78 -15.61 5.42
C ILE A 108 -39.24 -14.20 5.66
N CYS A 109 -37.92 -14.04 5.54
CA CYS A 109 -37.26 -12.75 5.43
C CYS A 109 -36.41 -12.70 4.15
N SER A 110 -36.48 -11.60 3.42
CA SER A 110 -35.60 -11.32 2.28
C SER A 110 -34.88 -9.99 2.49
N VAL A 111 -33.62 -9.91 2.04
CA VAL A 111 -32.80 -8.70 2.11
C VAL A 111 -32.29 -8.37 0.72
N PHE A 112 -32.49 -7.12 0.32
CA PHE A 112 -32.06 -6.55 -0.93
C PHE A 112 -31.05 -5.44 -0.66
N LEU A 113 -29.91 -5.47 -1.33
CA LEU A 113 -28.94 -4.38 -1.29
C LEU A 113 -29.14 -3.46 -2.49
N LEU A 114 -29.05 -2.15 -2.27
CA LEU A 114 -29.16 -1.16 -3.32
C LEU A 114 -27.82 -1.01 -4.04
N ASP A 115 -27.80 -1.31 -5.34
CA ASP A 115 -26.69 -0.97 -6.21
C ASP A 115 -26.87 0.44 -6.76
N GLN A 116 -26.11 1.39 -6.22
CA GLN A 116 -26.17 2.80 -6.62
C GLN A 116 -25.75 3.05 -8.08
N GLY A 117 -24.95 2.15 -8.69
CA GLY A 117 -24.47 2.34 -10.06
C GLY A 117 -25.51 1.98 -11.11
N SER A 118 -26.28 0.92 -10.87
CA SER A 118 -27.33 0.43 -11.77
C SER A 118 -28.74 0.90 -11.40
N HIS A 119 -28.93 1.49 -10.20
CA HIS A 119 -30.23 1.83 -9.63
C HIS A 119 -31.16 0.60 -9.51
N GLU A 120 -30.58 -0.53 -9.09
CA GLU A 120 -31.29 -1.80 -8.90
C GLU A 120 -31.15 -2.31 -7.46
N LEU A 121 -32.17 -3.01 -6.98
CA LEU A 121 -32.15 -3.80 -5.76
C LEU A 121 -31.71 -5.23 -6.10
N VAL A 122 -30.60 -5.66 -5.51
CA VAL A 122 -30.00 -6.97 -5.72
C VAL A 122 -30.33 -7.87 -4.52
N ALA A 123 -31.06 -8.97 -4.77
CA ALA A 123 -31.28 -10.00 -3.77
C ALA A 123 -30.02 -10.86 -3.67
N LYS A 124 -29.40 -10.90 -2.49
CA LYS A 124 -28.16 -11.65 -2.25
C LYS A 124 -28.40 -13.04 -1.64
N VAL A 125 -29.57 -13.28 -1.02
CA VAL A 125 -29.86 -14.54 -0.32
C VAL A 125 -31.36 -14.85 -0.39
N PHE A 126 -31.73 -16.05 -0.82
CA PHE A 126 -33.09 -16.62 -0.74
C PHE A 126 -33.10 -17.72 0.34
N ASP A 127 -34.20 -17.81 1.11
CA ASP A 127 -34.35 -18.80 2.20
C ASP A 127 -34.31 -20.24 1.61
N GLY A 128 -33.14 -20.88 1.65
CA GLY A 128 -32.94 -22.26 1.17
C GLY A 128 -31.62 -22.59 0.45
N GLY A 129 -30.74 -21.63 0.17
CA GLY A 129 -29.45 -21.92 -0.45
C GLY A 129 -28.49 -20.73 -0.50
N VAL A 130 -27.18 -21.01 -0.46
CA VAL A 130 -26.15 -20.04 -0.82
C VAL A 130 -26.24 -19.86 -2.33
N VAL A 131 -26.58 -18.66 -2.79
CA VAL A 131 -26.40 -18.30 -4.20
C VAL A 131 -24.89 -18.31 -4.43
N SER A 132 -24.36 -19.36 -5.05
CA SER A 132 -22.96 -19.37 -5.51
C SER A 132 -22.80 -18.26 -6.56
N ASP A 133 -21.57 -17.78 -6.79
CA ASP A 133 -21.28 -16.78 -7.85
C ASP A 133 -21.72 -17.23 -9.27
N GLU A 134 -22.19 -18.48 -9.43
CA GLU A 134 -22.69 -19.06 -10.68
C GLU A 134 -24.23 -19.03 -10.81
N GLU A 135 -24.98 -18.75 -9.74
CA GLU A 135 -26.44 -18.60 -9.78
C GLU A 135 -26.85 -17.13 -9.99
N LYS A 136 -27.80 -16.89 -10.90
CA LYS A 136 -28.21 -15.54 -11.34
C LYS A 136 -28.68 -14.68 -10.16
N GLU A 137 -27.96 -13.59 -9.89
CA GLU A 137 -28.42 -12.51 -9.01
C GLU A 137 -29.82 -12.03 -9.43
N PHE A 138 -30.79 -12.07 -8.51
CA PHE A 138 -32.13 -11.54 -8.77
C PHE A 138 -32.13 -10.02 -8.57
N ARG A 139 -32.42 -9.28 -9.64
CA ARG A 139 -32.36 -7.82 -9.70
C ARG A 139 -33.73 -7.26 -10.03
N ILE A 140 -34.15 -6.25 -9.27
CA ILE A 140 -35.37 -5.49 -9.55
C ILE A 140 -35.04 -3.98 -9.56
N PRO A 141 -35.71 -3.17 -10.40
CA PRO A 141 -35.56 -1.72 -10.36
C PRO A 141 -35.83 -1.16 -8.95
N ALA A 142 -35.01 -0.19 -8.52
CA ALA A 142 -35.08 0.35 -7.16
C ALA A 142 -36.36 1.14 -6.84
N ASP A 143 -37.21 1.40 -7.83
CA ASP A 143 -38.50 2.08 -7.72
C ASP A 143 -39.71 1.13 -7.88
N GLN A 144 -39.47 -0.16 -8.12
CA GLN A 144 -40.51 -1.12 -8.43
C GLN A 144 -40.96 -1.93 -7.19
N GLY A 145 -42.28 -2.10 -7.07
CA GLY A 145 -42.89 -2.97 -6.06
C GLY A 145 -42.81 -2.42 -4.63
N ILE A 146 -42.99 -3.32 -3.65
CA ILE A 146 -42.96 -2.97 -2.23
C ILE A 146 -41.56 -2.55 -1.79
N ALA A 147 -40.55 -3.37 -2.13
CA ALA A 147 -39.16 -3.09 -1.79
C ALA A 147 -38.67 -1.78 -2.43
N GLY A 148 -39.02 -1.52 -3.70
CA GLY A 148 -38.63 -0.27 -4.37
C GLY A 148 -39.31 0.97 -3.79
N HIS A 149 -40.58 0.87 -3.37
CA HIS A 149 -41.24 1.97 -2.67
C HIS A 149 -40.57 2.31 -1.34
N VAL A 150 -40.19 1.30 -0.55
CA VAL A 150 -39.47 1.49 0.70
C VAL A 150 -38.05 2.00 0.45
N ALA A 151 -37.37 1.52 -0.60
CA ALA A 151 -36.05 2.00 -1.01
C ALA A 151 -36.07 3.50 -1.36
N THR A 152 -37.08 3.92 -2.11
CA THR A 152 -37.22 5.30 -2.61
C THR A 152 -37.68 6.27 -1.52
N THR A 153 -38.61 5.85 -0.66
CA THR A 153 -39.17 6.71 0.39
C THR A 153 -38.32 6.72 1.67
N GLY A 154 -37.56 5.65 1.92
CA GLY A 154 -36.82 5.46 3.16
C GLY A 154 -37.74 5.35 4.39
N GLN A 155 -38.99 4.91 4.22
CA GLN A 155 -39.97 4.74 5.29
C GLN A 155 -40.46 3.29 5.37
N ILE A 156 -40.78 2.84 6.58
CA ILE A 156 -41.33 1.50 6.82
C ILE A 156 -42.74 1.37 6.23
N LEU A 157 -43.06 0.21 5.67
CA LEU A 157 -44.37 -0.10 5.11
C LEU A 157 -44.90 -1.42 5.70
N ASN A 158 -46.01 -1.34 6.43
CA ASN A 158 -46.69 -2.49 7.02
C ASN A 158 -48.02 -2.76 6.30
N ILE A 159 -48.10 -3.91 5.63
CA ILE A 159 -49.22 -4.34 4.81
C ILE A 159 -49.95 -5.50 5.49
N LYS A 160 -51.20 -5.27 5.88
CA LYS A 160 -52.03 -6.26 6.59
C LYS A 160 -52.60 -7.35 5.69
N ASP A 161 -52.84 -7.01 4.42
CA ASP A 161 -53.32 -7.93 3.39
C ASP A 161 -52.59 -7.61 2.09
N ALA A 162 -51.67 -8.49 1.70
CA ALA A 162 -50.81 -8.28 0.54
C ALA A 162 -51.61 -8.22 -0.78
N TYR A 163 -52.63 -9.06 -0.93
CA TYR A 163 -53.39 -9.15 -2.18
C TYR A 163 -54.24 -7.91 -2.46
N SER A 164 -54.59 -7.11 -1.45
CA SER A 164 -55.30 -5.85 -1.64
C SER A 164 -54.38 -4.64 -1.86
N HIS A 165 -53.07 -4.80 -1.71
CA HIS A 165 -52.12 -3.70 -1.86
C HIS A 165 -51.71 -3.47 -3.33
N PRO A 166 -51.75 -2.22 -3.85
CA PRO A 166 -51.48 -1.94 -5.26
C PRO A 166 -50.04 -2.22 -5.71
N LEU A 167 -49.09 -2.25 -4.77
CA LEU A 167 -47.68 -2.51 -5.05
C LEU A 167 -47.29 -3.99 -5.00
N PHE A 168 -48.22 -4.89 -4.62
CA PHE A 168 -47.93 -6.31 -4.48
C PHE A 168 -47.99 -7.03 -5.83
N TYR A 169 -46.91 -7.72 -6.19
CA TYR A 169 -46.83 -8.49 -7.42
C TYR A 169 -47.17 -9.96 -7.16
N ARG A 170 -48.27 -10.44 -7.76
CA ARG A 170 -48.80 -11.80 -7.53
C ARG A 170 -48.09 -12.91 -8.32
N GLY A 171 -47.35 -12.56 -9.37
CA GLY A 171 -46.78 -13.57 -10.28
C GLY A 171 -45.80 -14.53 -9.60
N VAL A 172 -45.10 -14.08 -8.55
CA VAL A 172 -44.18 -14.95 -7.77
C VAL A 172 -44.98 -15.97 -6.93
N ASP A 173 -46.06 -15.56 -6.30
CA ASP A 173 -46.96 -16.46 -5.54
C ASP A 173 -47.64 -17.48 -6.47
N ASP A 174 -48.07 -17.04 -7.66
CA ASP A 174 -48.73 -17.90 -8.66
C ASP A 174 -47.78 -18.98 -9.23
N GLU A 175 -46.49 -18.68 -9.36
CA GLU A 175 -45.46 -19.63 -9.84
C GLU A 175 -44.95 -20.57 -8.74
N THR A 176 -44.78 -20.07 -7.52
CA THR A 176 -44.20 -20.83 -6.39
C THR A 176 -45.25 -21.62 -5.59
N GLY A 177 -46.53 -21.25 -5.70
CA GLY A 177 -47.60 -21.78 -4.86
C GLY A 177 -47.57 -21.26 -3.41
N PHE A 178 -46.64 -20.35 -3.09
CA PHE A 178 -46.59 -19.66 -1.81
C PHE A 178 -47.71 -18.63 -1.73
N LYS A 179 -48.32 -18.44 -0.54
CA LYS A 179 -49.39 -17.46 -0.34
C LYS A 179 -48.98 -16.39 0.65
N THR A 180 -48.77 -15.19 0.13
CA THR A 180 -48.39 -14.02 0.91
C THR A 180 -49.62 -13.36 1.54
N ARG A 181 -49.70 -13.37 2.87
CA ARG A 181 -50.82 -12.83 3.68
C ARG A 181 -50.55 -11.39 4.10
N ASN A 182 -49.41 -11.13 4.72
CA ASN A 182 -49.04 -9.83 5.26
C ASN A 182 -47.53 -9.62 5.12
N ILE A 183 -47.11 -8.35 5.02
CA ILE A 183 -45.73 -7.96 4.72
C ILE A 183 -45.33 -6.79 5.61
N LEU A 184 -44.15 -6.85 6.22
CA LEU A 184 -43.50 -5.73 6.87
C LEU A 184 -42.17 -5.45 6.17
N CYS A 185 -42.10 -4.33 5.46
CA CYS A 185 -40.92 -3.94 4.69
C CYS A 185 -40.29 -2.69 5.30
N PHE A 186 -38.99 -2.72 5.58
CA PHE A 186 -38.27 -1.63 6.24
C PHE A 186 -36.93 -1.31 5.54
N PRO A 187 -36.55 -0.03 5.49
CA PRO A 187 -35.30 0.39 4.87
C PRO A 187 -34.13 0.10 5.80
N ILE A 188 -32.98 -0.23 5.21
CA ILE A 188 -31.68 -0.31 5.87
C ILE A 188 -30.89 0.92 5.44
N LYS A 189 -30.45 1.72 6.42
CA LYS A 189 -29.80 3.01 6.17
C LYS A 189 -28.38 3.05 6.71
N ASP A 190 -27.53 3.84 6.07
CA ASP A 190 -26.19 4.13 6.57
C ASP A 190 -26.20 5.25 7.63
N GLU A 191 -25.01 5.64 8.09
CA GLU A 191 -24.81 6.73 9.06
C GLU A 191 -25.29 8.11 8.54
N ASN A 192 -25.35 8.29 7.22
CA ASN A 192 -25.83 9.51 6.57
C ASN A 192 -27.35 9.50 6.33
N ASN A 193 -28.06 8.46 6.81
CA ASN A 193 -29.49 8.24 6.60
C ASN A 193 -29.85 7.98 5.12
N GLU A 194 -28.89 7.56 4.30
CA GLU A 194 -29.09 7.08 2.93
C GLU A 194 -29.49 5.61 2.94
N VAL A 195 -30.42 5.22 2.07
CA VAL A 195 -30.87 3.83 1.99
C VAL A 195 -29.82 3.00 1.24
N ILE A 196 -29.24 2.01 1.92
CA ILE A 196 -28.26 1.07 1.36
C ILE A 196 -28.88 -0.30 1.04
N GLY A 197 -30.07 -0.56 1.54
CA GLY A 197 -30.81 -1.79 1.29
C GLY A 197 -32.21 -1.76 1.87
N VAL A 198 -32.95 -2.83 1.65
CA VAL A 198 -34.31 -3.02 2.13
C VAL A 198 -34.47 -4.45 2.63
N ALA A 199 -35.16 -4.63 3.75
CA ALA A 199 -35.54 -5.94 4.25
C ALA A 199 -37.06 -6.08 4.24
N GLU A 200 -37.53 -7.28 3.90
CA GLU A 200 -38.95 -7.60 3.82
C GLU A 200 -39.23 -8.87 4.63
N LEU A 201 -40.16 -8.75 5.57
CA LEU A 201 -40.66 -9.83 6.41
C LEU A 201 -42.04 -10.23 5.93
N VAL A 202 -42.22 -11.51 5.66
CA VAL A 202 -43.46 -12.05 5.08
C VAL A 202 -44.11 -13.02 6.04
N ASN A 203 -45.43 -12.90 6.18
CA ASN A 203 -46.30 -13.78 6.95
C ASN A 203 -45.96 -13.89 8.44
N LYS A 204 -46.59 -13.09 9.28
CA LYS A 204 -46.59 -13.28 10.75
C LYS A 204 -47.15 -14.67 11.11
N MET A 205 -46.38 -15.42 11.91
CA MET A 205 -46.73 -16.78 12.34
C MET A 205 -47.73 -16.77 13.52
N ASN A 206 -47.48 -15.92 14.53
CA ASN A 206 -48.25 -15.88 15.78
C ASN A 206 -49.31 -14.76 15.80
N GLY A 207 -49.79 -14.30 14.65
CA GLY A 207 -50.75 -13.21 14.59
C GLY A 207 -51.37 -12.97 13.21
N PRO A 208 -52.42 -12.15 13.12
CA PRO A 208 -53.07 -11.85 11.85
C PRO A 208 -52.23 -10.95 10.94
N TRP A 209 -51.37 -10.09 11.51
CA TRP A 209 -50.44 -9.17 10.83
C TRP A 209 -49.41 -8.64 11.83
N PHE A 210 -48.36 -7.96 11.33
CA PHE A 210 -47.36 -7.29 12.14
C PHE A 210 -47.96 -6.09 12.90
N ASN A 211 -47.68 -6.00 14.19
CA ASN A 211 -48.18 -4.93 15.06
C ASN A 211 -47.15 -3.78 15.18
N ARG A 212 -47.49 -2.69 15.89
CA ARG A 212 -46.57 -1.55 16.08
C ARG A 212 -45.28 -1.91 16.82
N PHE A 213 -45.34 -2.90 17.71
CA PHE A 213 -44.14 -3.37 18.39
C PHE A 213 -43.20 -4.08 17.41
N ASP A 214 -43.73 -4.83 16.44
CA ASP A 214 -42.92 -5.41 15.35
C ASP A 214 -42.28 -4.32 14.47
N GLU A 215 -42.98 -3.21 14.21
CA GLU A 215 -42.44 -2.04 13.49
C GLU A 215 -41.30 -1.36 14.25
N ASP A 216 -41.48 -1.12 15.56
CA ASP A 216 -40.46 -0.52 16.43
C ASP A 216 -39.21 -1.43 16.51
N LEU A 217 -39.43 -2.75 16.63
CA LEU A 217 -38.37 -3.75 16.68
C LEU A 217 -37.59 -3.83 15.35
N ALA A 218 -38.30 -3.85 14.22
CA ALA A 218 -37.68 -3.83 12.89
C ALA A 218 -36.87 -2.56 12.66
N THR A 219 -37.36 -1.41 13.16
CA THR A 219 -36.63 -0.14 13.09
C THR A 219 -35.35 -0.18 13.93
N ALA A 220 -35.41 -0.69 15.16
CA ALA A 220 -34.23 -0.85 16.01
C ALA A 220 -33.20 -1.84 15.39
N PHE A 221 -33.69 -2.95 14.85
CA PHE A 221 -32.86 -3.94 14.18
C PHE A 221 -32.23 -3.42 12.89
N SER A 222 -32.95 -2.60 12.12
CA SER A 222 -32.45 -1.96 10.89
C SER A 222 -31.20 -1.11 11.13
N ILE A 223 -31.12 -0.42 12.29
CA ILE A 223 -29.94 0.37 12.65
C ILE A 223 -28.69 -0.51 12.74
N TYR A 224 -28.79 -1.68 13.40
CA TYR A 224 -27.68 -2.62 13.51
C TYR A 224 -27.32 -3.24 12.16
N CYS A 225 -28.32 -3.53 11.32
CA CYS A 225 -28.10 -4.02 9.95
C CYS A 225 -27.34 -2.99 9.12
N GLY A 226 -27.74 -1.72 9.19
CA GLY A 226 -27.13 -0.62 8.46
C GLY A 226 -25.65 -0.46 8.76
N ILE A 227 -25.31 -0.42 10.05
CA ILE A 227 -23.91 -0.31 10.52
C ILE A 227 -23.09 -1.53 10.05
N SER A 228 -23.60 -2.74 10.26
CA SER A 228 -22.86 -3.97 9.94
C SER A 228 -22.65 -4.12 8.43
N ILE A 229 -23.68 -3.89 7.62
CA ILE A 229 -23.61 -3.99 6.15
C ILE A 229 -22.65 -2.92 5.60
N ALA A 230 -22.77 -1.67 6.06
CA ALA A 230 -21.89 -0.59 5.61
C ALA A 230 -20.42 -0.90 5.90
N HIS A 231 -20.11 -1.37 7.11
CA HIS A 231 -18.75 -1.71 7.51
C HIS A 231 -18.22 -2.93 6.73
N SER A 232 -19.04 -3.97 6.57
CA SER A 232 -18.64 -5.18 5.82
C SER A 232 -18.39 -4.88 4.33
N LEU A 233 -19.23 -4.06 3.70
CA LEU A 233 -19.01 -3.60 2.31
C LEU A 233 -17.73 -2.76 2.18
N LEU A 234 -17.46 -1.88 3.15
CA LEU A 234 -16.23 -1.07 3.15
C LEU A 234 -14.98 -1.95 3.30
N TYR A 235 -15.01 -2.92 4.21
CA TYR A 235 -13.93 -3.87 4.42
C TYR A 235 -13.66 -4.70 3.15
N LYS A 236 -14.71 -5.21 2.50
CA LYS A 236 -14.62 -5.92 1.22
C LYS A 236 -13.95 -5.07 0.14
N ARG A 237 -14.36 -3.80 -0.03
CA ARG A 237 -13.76 -2.88 -1.01
C ARG A 237 -12.28 -2.63 -0.76
N VAL A 238 -11.88 -2.48 0.50
CA VAL A 238 -10.47 -2.32 0.89
C VAL A 238 -9.69 -3.60 0.56
N GLY A 239 -10.22 -4.76 0.91
CA GLY A 239 -9.62 -6.06 0.61
C GLY A 239 -9.42 -6.28 -0.90
N GLU A 240 -10.45 -6.01 -1.71
CA GLU A 240 -10.37 -6.13 -3.18
C GLU A 240 -9.38 -5.14 -3.80
N ALA A 241 -9.32 -3.90 -3.30
CA ALA A 241 -8.34 -2.91 -3.76
C ALA A 241 -6.91 -3.36 -3.43
N GLN A 242 -6.69 -3.86 -2.21
CA GLN A 242 -5.39 -4.37 -1.77
C GLN A 242 -4.98 -5.62 -2.54
N PHE A 243 -5.91 -6.55 -2.78
CA PHE A 243 -5.67 -7.74 -3.60
C PHE A 243 -5.31 -7.40 -5.04
N ARG A 244 -6.04 -6.46 -5.68
CA ARG A 244 -5.71 -5.99 -7.04
C ARG A 244 -4.34 -5.32 -7.12
N SER A 245 -4.02 -4.47 -6.14
CA SER A 245 -2.69 -3.83 -6.06
C SER A 245 -1.59 -4.87 -5.86
N HIS A 246 -1.83 -5.88 -5.02
CA HIS A 246 -0.88 -6.96 -4.78
C HIS A 246 -0.66 -7.80 -6.04
N LEU A 247 -1.73 -8.18 -6.74
CA LEU A 247 -1.65 -8.95 -7.97
C LEU A 247 -0.91 -8.19 -9.09
N ALA A 248 -1.18 -6.90 -9.24
CA ALA A 248 -0.46 -6.05 -10.20
C ALA A 248 1.05 -6.00 -9.89
N ASN A 249 1.42 -5.79 -8.61
CA ASN A 249 2.81 -5.82 -8.19
C ASN A 249 3.45 -7.21 -8.39
N GLU A 250 2.75 -8.30 -8.05
CA GLU A 250 3.25 -9.66 -8.25
C GLU A 250 3.50 -9.97 -9.73
N MET A 251 2.60 -9.54 -10.62
CA MET A 251 2.77 -9.74 -12.06
C MET A 251 3.98 -8.96 -12.61
N MET A 252 4.25 -7.77 -12.08
CA MET A 252 5.46 -7.01 -12.43
C MET A 252 6.75 -7.68 -11.95
N MET A 253 6.67 -8.49 -10.88
CA MET A 253 7.84 -8.97 -10.13
C MET A 253 7.96 -10.51 -10.08
N TYR A 254 7.22 -11.26 -10.90
CA TYR A 254 7.22 -12.72 -10.85
C TYR A 254 8.64 -13.33 -10.94
N HIS A 255 9.51 -12.69 -11.71
CA HIS A 255 10.92 -13.11 -11.88
C HIS A 255 11.85 -12.66 -10.73
N MET A 256 11.37 -11.86 -9.79
CA MET A 256 12.13 -11.26 -8.68
C MET A 256 11.81 -11.89 -7.31
N LYS A 257 10.94 -12.90 -7.25
CA LYS A 257 10.54 -13.53 -5.98
C LYS A 257 11.76 -14.11 -5.27
N VAL A 258 11.95 -13.74 -4.01
CA VAL A 258 13.00 -14.27 -3.11
C VAL A 258 12.36 -15.26 -2.16
N SER A 259 12.95 -16.45 -2.01
CA SER A 259 12.41 -17.46 -1.10
C SER A 259 12.89 -17.22 0.34
N GLU A 260 12.12 -17.70 1.31
CA GLU A 260 12.52 -17.62 2.73
C GLU A 260 13.82 -18.38 3.02
N GLU A 261 14.11 -19.44 2.25
CA GLU A 261 15.35 -20.20 2.37
C GLU A 261 16.58 -19.36 1.99
N GLU A 262 16.46 -18.48 0.99
CA GLU A 262 17.55 -17.60 0.56
C GLU A 262 17.82 -16.50 1.58
N VAL A 263 16.77 -15.92 2.16
CA VAL A 263 16.87 -14.96 3.26
C VAL A 263 17.55 -15.60 4.46
N THR A 264 17.12 -16.81 4.82
CA THR A 264 17.70 -17.56 5.93
C THR A 264 19.18 -17.87 5.65
N LYS A 265 19.50 -18.35 4.45
CA LYS A 265 20.89 -18.65 4.03
C LYS A 265 21.80 -17.44 4.15
N LEU A 266 21.33 -16.26 3.76
CA LEU A 266 22.08 -15.01 3.91
C LEU A 266 22.31 -14.68 5.39
N LEU A 267 21.31 -14.85 6.25
CA LEU A 267 21.38 -14.46 7.66
C LEU A 267 22.02 -15.51 8.59
N VAL A 268 22.21 -16.76 8.15
CA VAL A 268 22.76 -17.85 8.97
C VAL A 268 24.16 -17.53 9.53
N ALA A 269 25.01 -16.87 8.73
CA ALA A 269 26.37 -16.53 9.16
C ALA A 269 26.42 -15.38 10.18
N GLY A 270 25.31 -14.66 10.37
CA GLY A 270 25.32 -13.35 11.04
C GLY A 270 25.77 -12.24 10.10
N VAL A 271 25.66 -10.98 10.56
CA VAL A 271 26.16 -9.82 9.80
C VAL A 271 27.61 -9.60 10.19
N ASP A 272 28.51 -9.81 9.23
CA ASP A 272 29.95 -9.64 9.46
C ASP A 272 30.29 -8.16 9.65
N PRO A 273 31.13 -7.78 10.63
CA PRO A 273 31.67 -6.44 10.72
C PRO A 273 32.45 -6.05 9.45
N VAL A 274 32.37 -4.79 9.04
CA VAL A 274 33.02 -4.31 7.81
C VAL A 274 34.53 -4.59 7.77
N ILE A 275 35.20 -4.56 8.92
CA ILE A 275 36.64 -4.83 9.03
C ILE A 275 37.01 -6.28 8.67
N GLU A 276 36.08 -7.22 8.82
CA GLU A 276 36.28 -8.64 8.49
C GLU A 276 36.10 -8.91 6.98
N ILE A 277 35.42 -8.03 6.26
CA ILE A 277 35.28 -8.11 4.79
C ILE A 277 36.63 -7.84 4.14
N HIS A 278 37.23 -6.69 4.43
CA HIS A 278 38.56 -6.32 3.98
C HIS A 278 39.12 -5.16 4.83
N PRO A 279 40.41 -5.16 5.20
CA PRO A 279 40.99 -4.11 6.04
C PRO A 279 40.81 -2.69 5.47
N CYS A 280 40.96 -2.54 4.16
CA CYS A 280 40.81 -1.26 3.45
C CYS A 280 39.39 -1.03 2.90
N PHE A 281 38.37 -1.79 3.31
CA PHE A 281 37.01 -1.67 2.73
C PHE A 281 36.43 -0.26 2.83
N ALA A 282 36.80 0.51 3.85
CA ALA A 282 36.35 1.88 4.08
C ALA A 282 37.27 2.96 3.48
N GLU A 283 38.30 2.59 2.70
CA GLU A 283 39.21 3.53 2.04
C GLU A 283 38.76 3.88 0.62
N PHE A 284 39.00 5.12 0.15
CA PHE A 284 38.61 5.55 -1.20
C PHE A 284 39.25 4.77 -2.35
N THR A 285 40.41 4.17 -2.08
CA THR A 285 41.19 3.33 -2.99
C THR A 285 40.57 1.96 -3.24
N TYR A 286 39.65 1.52 -2.38
CA TYR A 286 39.04 0.21 -2.48
C TYR A 286 38.17 0.07 -3.74
N THR A 287 38.23 -1.12 -4.34
CA THR A 287 37.51 -1.44 -5.57
C THR A 287 36.37 -2.42 -5.28
N PRO A 288 35.13 -1.96 -5.05
CA PRO A 288 34.01 -2.84 -4.68
C PRO A 288 33.76 -3.97 -5.71
N ARG A 289 34.04 -3.73 -6.99
CA ARG A 289 33.93 -4.73 -8.08
C ARG A 289 34.89 -5.93 -7.95
N SER A 290 35.85 -5.92 -7.00
CA SER A 290 36.70 -7.09 -6.75
C SER A 290 36.03 -8.17 -5.90
N LEU A 291 34.91 -7.85 -5.25
CA LEU A 291 34.18 -8.80 -4.41
C LEU A 291 33.36 -9.78 -5.25
N PRO A 292 33.21 -11.04 -4.82
CA PRO A 292 32.29 -11.98 -5.43
C PRO A 292 30.84 -11.47 -5.37
N ASP A 293 30.08 -11.64 -6.44
CA ASP A 293 28.70 -11.17 -6.51
C ASP A 293 27.82 -11.72 -5.37
N ASP A 294 28.02 -12.98 -4.97
CA ASP A 294 27.24 -13.63 -3.90
C ASP A 294 27.43 -13.01 -2.51
N THR A 295 28.56 -12.34 -2.24
CA THR A 295 28.83 -11.73 -0.92
C THR A 295 28.35 -10.29 -0.83
N THR A 296 28.04 -9.65 -1.96
CA THR A 296 27.64 -8.24 -2.01
C THR A 296 26.38 -7.91 -1.19
N PRO A 297 25.32 -8.76 -1.11
CA PRO A 297 24.18 -8.45 -0.25
C PRO A 297 24.57 -8.41 1.23
N MET A 298 25.46 -9.30 1.67
CA MET A 298 25.98 -9.29 3.04
C MET A 298 26.75 -8.00 3.31
N CYS A 299 27.59 -7.57 2.36
CA CYS A 299 28.35 -6.32 2.49
C CYS A 299 27.41 -5.11 2.66
N VAL A 300 26.25 -5.09 2.01
CA VAL A 300 25.23 -4.04 2.20
C VAL A 300 24.68 -4.04 3.62
N LEU A 301 24.35 -5.22 4.16
CA LEU A 301 23.89 -5.35 5.56
C LEU A 301 24.97 -4.86 6.53
N SER A 302 26.23 -5.23 6.30
CA SER A 302 27.39 -4.79 7.09
C SER A 302 27.58 -3.26 7.04
N MET A 303 27.44 -2.64 5.87
CA MET A 303 27.51 -1.18 5.72
C MET A 303 26.39 -0.47 6.50
N LEU A 304 25.15 -0.96 6.43
CA LEU A 304 24.02 -0.40 7.17
C LEU A 304 24.13 -0.59 8.69
N GLU A 305 24.69 -1.72 9.14
CA GLU A 305 24.98 -1.97 10.56
C GLU A 305 26.10 -1.04 11.06
N ASP A 306 27.19 -0.88 10.30
CA ASP A 306 28.32 0.00 10.66
C ASP A 306 27.93 1.50 10.66
N MET A 307 27.01 1.92 9.79
CA MET A 307 26.42 3.26 9.85
C MET A 307 25.40 3.42 11.01
N GLY A 308 25.02 2.32 11.67
CA GLY A 308 24.09 2.32 12.81
C GLY A 308 22.61 2.41 12.44
N PHE A 309 22.25 2.39 11.16
CA PHE A 309 20.87 2.62 10.71
C PHE A 309 19.91 1.50 11.08
N ILE A 310 20.38 0.25 11.13
CA ILE A 310 19.55 -0.90 11.52
C ILE A 310 18.97 -0.69 12.93
N ASN A 311 19.82 -0.29 13.88
CA ASN A 311 19.42 -0.08 15.27
C ASN A 311 18.65 1.24 15.46
N THR A 312 19.11 2.34 14.85
CA THR A 312 18.47 3.66 14.95
C THR A 312 17.02 3.65 14.46
N TYR A 313 16.79 3.03 13.30
CA TYR A 313 15.47 2.95 12.67
C TYR A 313 14.71 1.65 12.98
N LYS A 314 15.30 0.77 13.80
CA LYS A 314 14.75 -0.54 14.21
C LYS A 314 14.38 -1.42 13.01
N ILE A 315 15.17 -1.37 11.94
CA ILE A 315 14.92 -2.13 10.71
C ILE A 315 14.99 -3.63 11.03
N ASP A 316 13.97 -4.39 10.66
CA ASP A 316 13.98 -5.84 10.84
C ASP A 316 14.99 -6.50 9.89
N ARG A 317 15.84 -7.39 10.42
CA ARG A 317 16.95 -7.99 9.65
C ARG A 317 16.46 -8.91 8.53
N ASN A 318 15.39 -9.66 8.75
CA ASN A 318 14.80 -10.52 7.70
C ASN A 318 14.22 -9.66 6.57
N THR A 319 13.52 -8.58 6.94
CA THR A 319 12.95 -7.61 6.00
C THR A 319 14.05 -6.91 5.20
N LEU A 320 15.15 -6.51 5.84
CA LEU A 320 16.30 -5.90 5.17
C LEU A 320 17.01 -6.87 4.23
N ALA A 321 17.26 -8.11 4.67
CA ALA A 321 17.87 -9.15 3.84
C ALA A 321 17.00 -9.45 2.61
N ARG A 322 15.69 -9.61 2.80
CA ARG A 322 14.74 -9.83 1.71
C ARG A 322 14.72 -8.65 0.74
N PHE A 323 14.70 -7.42 1.25
CA PHE A 323 14.80 -6.20 0.44
C PHE A 323 16.09 -6.18 -0.40
N CYS A 324 17.26 -6.42 0.21
CA CYS A 324 18.54 -6.40 -0.50
C CYS A 324 18.61 -7.47 -1.62
N LEU A 325 18.12 -8.68 -1.34
CA LEU A 325 18.06 -9.76 -2.33
C LEU A 325 17.08 -9.44 -3.47
N MET A 326 15.93 -8.83 -3.16
CA MET A 326 14.97 -8.41 -4.18
C MET A 326 15.50 -7.29 -5.06
N VAL A 327 16.17 -6.29 -4.47
CA VAL A 327 16.83 -5.21 -5.22
C VAL A 327 17.90 -5.82 -6.14
N LYS A 328 18.78 -6.69 -5.62
CA LYS A 328 19.78 -7.39 -6.44
C LYS A 328 19.15 -8.14 -7.62
N ARG A 329 18.05 -8.87 -7.41
CA ARG A 329 17.30 -9.56 -8.48
C ARG A 329 16.60 -8.63 -9.45
N GLY A 330 16.29 -7.40 -9.04
CA GLY A 330 15.67 -6.38 -9.88
C GLY A 330 16.62 -5.79 -10.91
N TYR A 331 17.92 -5.93 -10.73
CA TYR A 331 18.89 -5.55 -11.75
C TYR A 331 18.95 -6.59 -12.87
N ARG A 332 19.06 -6.09 -14.10
CA ARG A 332 19.34 -6.90 -15.28
C ARG A 332 20.85 -7.08 -15.46
N ASP A 333 21.21 -7.76 -16.55
CA ASP A 333 22.60 -8.06 -16.90
C ASP A 333 23.10 -7.31 -18.16
N PRO A 334 22.96 -5.96 -18.26
CA PRO A 334 23.71 -5.22 -19.26
C PRO A 334 25.21 -5.11 -18.86
N PRO A 335 26.11 -4.79 -19.80
CA PRO A 335 27.54 -4.77 -19.53
C PRO A 335 27.97 -3.87 -18.36
N TYR A 336 27.36 -2.69 -18.20
CA TYR A 336 27.72 -1.73 -17.14
C TYR A 336 26.62 -1.56 -16.08
N HIS A 337 25.39 -1.20 -16.48
CA HIS A 337 24.29 -0.86 -15.55
C HIS A 337 23.62 -2.11 -14.94
N ASN A 338 24.40 -2.92 -14.25
CA ASN A 338 23.98 -4.14 -13.54
C ASN A 338 24.10 -3.96 -12.01
N TRP A 339 23.76 -5.01 -11.25
CA TRP A 339 23.82 -4.97 -9.79
C TRP A 339 25.21 -4.57 -9.25
N MET A 340 26.30 -4.99 -9.89
CA MET A 340 27.65 -4.65 -9.43
C MET A 340 27.95 -3.16 -9.56
N HIS A 341 27.36 -2.46 -10.53
CA HIS A 341 27.39 -0.99 -10.59
C HIS A 341 26.68 -0.39 -9.38
N ALA A 342 25.41 -0.74 -9.17
CA ALA A 342 24.63 -0.23 -8.03
C ALA A 342 25.26 -0.51 -6.67
N PHE A 343 25.84 -1.70 -6.47
CA PHE A 343 26.62 -2.04 -5.28
C PHE A 343 27.85 -1.13 -5.13
N SER A 344 28.59 -0.87 -6.21
CA SER A 344 29.78 -0.01 -6.20
C SER A 344 29.43 1.45 -5.89
N VAL A 345 28.32 1.95 -6.45
CA VAL A 345 27.76 3.29 -6.17
C VAL A 345 27.33 3.39 -4.70
N SER A 346 26.66 2.37 -4.17
CA SER A 346 26.24 2.30 -2.76
C SER A 346 27.43 2.22 -1.81
N HIS A 347 28.45 1.45 -2.17
CA HIS A 347 29.71 1.39 -1.44
C HIS A 347 30.42 2.75 -1.43
N PHE A 348 30.43 3.47 -2.55
CA PHE A 348 31.00 4.82 -2.57
C PHE A 348 30.22 5.80 -1.70
N CYS A 349 28.89 5.69 -1.64
CA CYS A 349 28.08 6.45 -0.68
C CYS A 349 28.51 6.17 0.77
N TYR A 350 28.75 4.90 1.11
CA TYR A 350 29.29 4.51 2.42
C TYR A 350 30.69 5.12 2.67
N LEU A 351 31.57 5.12 1.66
CA LEU A 351 32.89 5.75 1.75
C LEU A 351 32.78 7.25 2.02
N LEU A 352 31.89 7.97 1.32
CA LEU A 352 31.66 9.39 1.55
C LEU A 352 31.15 9.62 2.98
N TYR A 353 30.22 8.79 3.47
CA TYR A 353 29.74 8.85 4.85
C TYR A 353 30.89 8.74 5.87
N LYS A 354 31.72 7.71 5.76
CA LYS A 354 32.81 7.44 6.73
C LYS A 354 33.92 8.47 6.66
N ASN A 355 34.39 8.80 5.46
CA ASN A 355 35.59 9.61 5.27
C ASN A 355 35.31 11.12 5.32
N LEU A 356 34.11 11.56 4.92
CA LEU A 356 33.75 13.00 4.90
C LEU A 356 32.90 13.42 6.10
N GLY A 357 32.44 12.47 6.93
CA GLY A 357 31.63 12.76 8.10
C GLY A 357 30.29 13.41 7.76
N LEU A 358 29.53 12.79 6.85
CA LEU A 358 28.30 13.36 6.28
C LEU A 358 27.22 13.70 7.33
N SER A 359 27.22 13.06 8.50
CA SER A 359 26.32 13.38 9.64
C SER A 359 26.47 14.82 10.14
N ASN A 360 27.58 15.49 9.81
CA ASN A 360 27.78 16.91 10.12
C ASN A 360 27.02 17.84 9.18
N TYR A 361 26.66 17.38 7.99
CA TYR A 361 26.07 18.17 6.92
C TYR A 361 24.60 17.84 6.68
N LEU A 362 24.23 16.57 6.77
CA LEU A 362 22.89 16.06 6.49
C LEU A 362 22.20 15.51 7.74
N GLU A 363 20.92 15.22 7.66
CA GLU A 363 20.18 14.45 8.67
C GLU A 363 20.30 12.94 8.40
N ASP A 364 20.22 12.11 9.44
CA ASP A 364 20.38 10.64 9.31
C ASP A 364 19.36 10.03 8.33
N ILE A 365 18.14 10.57 8.26
CA ILE A 365 17.11 10.11 7.32
C ILE A 365 17.48 10.44 5.86
N GLU A 366 18.18 11.56 5.64
CA GLU A 366 18.65 12.00 4.32
C GLU A 366 19.82 11.12 3.86
N ILE A 367 20.72 10.73 4.77
CA ILE A 367 21.83 9.81 4.48
C ILE A 367 21.31 8.40 4.20
N LEU A 368 20.34 7.92 5.00
CA LEU A 368 19.69 6.63 4.73
C LEU A 368 18.97 6.65 3.36
N ALA A 369 18.24 7.73 3.05
CA ALA A 369 17.59 7.88 1.75
C ALA A 369 18.60 7.88 0.60
N LEU A 370 19.73 8.58 0.74
CA LEU A 370 20.81 8.58 -0.24
C LEU A 370 21.36 7.17 -0.47
N PHE A 371 21.66 6.43 0.60
CA PHE A 371 22.21 5.09 0.49
C PHE A 371 21.23 4.12 -0.18
N ILE A 372 19.95 4.11 0.21
CA ILE A 372 18.93 3.26 -0.41
C ILE A 372 18.68 3.68 -1.87
N SER A 373 18.77 4.97 -2.18
CA SER A 373 18.66 5.46 -3.57
C SER A 373 19.83 4.99 -4.42
N CYS A 374 21.08 5.05 -3.93
CA CYS A 374 22.24 4.48 -4.60
C CYS A 374 22.03 3.00 -4.96
N MET A 375 21.42 2.23 -4.05
CA MET A 375 21.13 0.81 -4.30
C MET A 375 20.08 0.58 -5.40
N CYS A 376 19.16 1.53 -5.60
CA CYS A 376 17.98 1.32 -6.45
C CYS A 376 17.96 2.15 -7.75
N HIS A 377 18.91 3.08 -7.91
CA HIS A 377 18.82 4.13 -8.94
C HIS A 377 18.78 3.62 -10.39
N ASP A 378 19.25 2.41 -10.66
CA ASP A 378 19.33 1.80 -12.00
C ASP A 378 18.55 0.47 -12.11
N MET A 379 17.58 0.23 -11.22
CA MET A 379 16.82 -1.03 -11.23
C MET A 379 16.05 -1.26 -12.53
N ASP A 380 16.05 -2.49 -13.05
CA ASP A 380 15.45 -2.85 -14.34
C ASP A 380 16.07 -2.10 -15.55
N HIS A 381 17.28 -1.53 -15.44
CA HIS A 381 17.95 -0.86 -16.56
C HIS A 381 18.21 -1.83 -17.73
N ARG A 382 17.92 -1.39 -18.96
CA ARG A 382 17.87 -2.25 -20.16
C ARG A 382 19.06 -2.09 -21.10
N GLY A 383 20.05 -1.30 -20.69
CA GLY A 383 21.20 -0.94 -21.51
C GLY A 383 20.89 0.10 -22.59
N THR A 384 19.86 0.92 -22.37
CA THR A 384 19.44 1.96 -23.32
C THR A 384 19.08 3.25 -22.59
N ASN A 385 19.42 4.40 -23.16
CA ASN A 385 19.21 5.69 -22.53
C ASN A 385 17.82 6.31 -22.76
N ASN A 386 17.53 7.40 -22.05
CA ASN A 386 16.26 8.16 -22.15
C ASN A 386 15.93 8.58 -23.61
N SER A 387 16.92 9.05 -24.36
CA SER A 387 16.73 9.47 -25.76
C SER A 387 16.25 8.33 -26.65
N PHE A 388 16.82 7.13 -26.48
CA PHE A 388 16.41 5.93 -27.20
C PHE A 388 14.97 5.52 -26.84
N GLN A 389 14.61 5.55 -25.55
CA GLN A 389 13.25 5.21 -25.10
C GLN A 389 12.19 6.12 -25.75
N VAL A 390 12.44 7.43 -25.81
CA VAL A 390 11.55 8.40 -26.45
C VAL A 390 11.51 8.21 -27.97
N ALA A 391 12.67 8.05 -28.62
CA ALA A 391 12.75 7.90 -30.07
C ALA A 391 12.11 6.60 -30.58
N SER A 392 12.21 5.53 -29.81
CA SER A 392 11.60 4.23 -30.10
C SER A 392 10.12 4.13 -29.73
N GLN A 393 9.53 5.19 -29.14
CA GLN A 393 8.15 5.20 -28.63
C GLN A 393 7.85 4.01 -27.71
N SER A 394 8.78 3.71 -26.81
CA SER A 394 8.63 2.59 -25.89
C SER A 394 7.44 2.78 -24.93
N VAL A 395 6.96 1.69 -24.34
CA VAL A 395 5.90 1.75 -23.32
C VAL A 395 6.31 2.63 -22.13
N LEU A 396 7.59 2.60 -21.74
CA LEU A 396 8.11 3.47 -20.69
C LEU A 396 8.04 4.95 -21.08
N ALA A 397 8.38 5.29 -22.32
CA ALA A 397 8.21 6.63 -22.83
C ALA A 397 6.73 7.05 -22.84
N ALA A 398 5.80 6.17 -23.25
CA ALA A 398 4.37 6.48 -23.19
C ALA A 398 3.87 6.77 -21.77
N LEU A 399 4.43 6.10 -20.76
CA LEU A 399 4.05 6.27 -19.35
C LEU A 399 4.64 7.54 -18.72
N TYR A 400 5.91 7.87 -19.00
CA TYR A 400 6.65 8.89 -18.24
C TYR A 400 7.11 10.11 -19.05
N SER A 401 7.02 10.10 -20.40
CA SER A 401 7.61 11.15 -21.25
C SER A 401 7.11 12.56 -20.95
N SER A 402 5.87 12.71 -20.44
CA SER A 402 5.29 14.01 -20.12
C SER A 402 6.03 14.76 -19.00
N GLU A 403 6.78 14.05 -18.15
CA GLU A 403 7.47 14.63 -16.99
C GLU A 403 9.01 14.58 -17.08
N GLY A 404 9.59 14.10 -18.19
CA GLY A 404 11.04 13.92 -18.37
C GLY A 404 11.65 12.80 -17.52
N SER A 405 12.95 12.50 -17.70
CA SER A 405 13.71 11.50 -16.91
C SER A 405 12.99 10.14 -16.82
N VAL A 406 12.68 9.58 -18.01
CA VAL A 406 11.79 8.42 -18.19
C VAL A 406 12.30 7.18 -17.43
N MET A 407 13.59 6.89 -17.55
CA MET A 407 14.23 5.73 -16.92
C MET A 407 14.34 5.94 -15.41
N GLU A 408 14.74 7.12 -14.94
CA GLU A 408 14.90 7.42 -13.51
C GLU A 408 13.56 7.31 -12.76
N ARG A 409 12.45 7.74 -13.38
CA ARG A 409 11.10 7.53 -12.84
C ARG A 409 10.74 6.05 -12.77
N HIS A 410 11.11 5.27 -13.78
CA HIS A 410 10.92 3.83 -13.79
C HIS A 410 11.72 3.16 -12.67
N HIS A 411 12.98 3.53 -12.47
CA HIS A 411 13.83 3.01 -11.39
C HIS A 411 13.22 3.28 -10.01
N PHE A 412 12.74 4.50 -9.77
CA PHE A 412 12.00 4.83 -8.55
C PHE A 412 10.73 3.99 -8.40
N ALA A 413 9.93 3.85 -9.46
CA ALA A 413 8.71 3.04 -9.42
C ALA A 413 9.00 1.56 -9.10
N GLN A 414 10.09 0.99 -9.62
CA GLN A 414 10.55 -0.36 -9.27
C GLN A 414 10.94 -0.46 -7.78
N ALA A 415 11.63 0.54 -7.24
CA ALA A 415 11.96 0.58 -5.82
C ALA A 415 10.71 0.60 -4.93
N ILE A 416 9.70 1.40 -5.31
CA ILE A 416 8.41 1.43 -4.62
C ILE A 416 7.66 0.09 -4.72
N ALA A 417 7.73 -0.59 -5.87
CA ALA A 417 7.13 -1.91 -6.02
C ALA A 417 7.76 -2.95 -5.08
N ILE A 418 9.08 -2.95 -4.91
CA ILE A 418 9.77 -3.78 -3.91
C ILE A 418 9.31 -3.41 -2.50
N LEU A 419 9.29 -2.12 -2.14
CA LEU A 419 8.86 -1.69 -0.79
C LEU A 419 7.40 -2.06 -0.48
N ASN A 420 6.54 -2.10 -1.50
CA ASN A 420 5.14 -2.54 -1.36
C ASN A 420 4.97 -4.07 -1.39
N THR A 421 6.06 -4.83 -1.59
CA THR A 421 6.04 -6.28 -1.51
C THR A 421 6.09 -6.74 -0.05
N HIS A 422 5.32 -7.78 0.26
CA HIS A 422 5.21 -8.30 1.62
C HIS A 422 6.58 -8.67 2.21
N GLY A 423 6.88 -8.14 3.39
CA GLY A 423 8.14 -8.41 4.09
C GLY A 423 9.37 -7.73 3.48
N CYS A 424 9.20 -6.72 2.63
CA CYS A 424 10.32 -5.96 2.04
C CYS A 424 10.35 -4.48 2.43
N ASN A 425 9.30 -4.00 3.12
CA ASN A 425 9.22 -2.61 3.54
C ASN A 425 10.16 -2.34 4.74
N ILE A 426 11.41 -1.97 4.45
CA ILE A 426 12.40 -1.61 5.48
C ILE A 426 12.05 -0.35 6.28
N PHE A 427 11.02 0.40 5.86
CA PHE A 427 10.53 1.61 6.54
C PHE A 427 9.21 1.39 7.30
N GLU A 428 8.78 0.14 7.51
CA GLU A 428 7.51 -0.20 8.18
C GLU A 428 7.32 0.50 9.54
N LYS A 429 8.41 0.70 10.29
CA LYS A 429 8.38 1.32 11.63
C LYS A 429 8.46 2.85 11.62
N PHE A 430 8.47 3.48 10.45
CA PHE A 430 8.53 4.94 10.34
C PHE A 430 7.19 5.56 10.72
N SER A 431 7.23 6.80 11.23
CA SER A 431 6.00 7.58 11.35
C SER A 431 5.47 7.89 9.94
N ARG A 432 4.15 8.14 9.80
CA ARG A 432 3.57 8.53 8.50
C ARG A 432 4.28 9.72 7.86
N LYS A 433 4.76 10.67 8.67
CA LYS A 433 5.52 11.84 8.19
C LYS A 433 6.90 11.45 7.68
N ASP A 434 7.62 10.62 8.42
CA ASP A 434 8.97 10.19 8.04
C ASP A 434 8.93 9.25 6.84
N TYR A 435 7.92 8.38 6.74
CA TYR A 435 7.71 7.51 5.60
C TYR A 435 7.48 8.33 4.32
N GLN A 436 6.57 9.32 4.37
CA GLN A 436 6.35 10.22 3.24
C GLN A 436 7.63 10.98 2.86
N ARG A 437 8.34 11.54 3.86
CA ARG A 437 9.61 12.24 3.64
C ARG A 437 10.67 11.33 3.02
N MET A 438 10.77 10.08 3.45
CA MET A 438 11.70 9.09 2.91
C MET A 438 11.40 8.82 1.43
N LEU A 439 10.13 8.63 1.07
CA LEU A 439 9.75 8.40 -0.33
C LEU A 439 10.02 9.63 -1.20
N ASP A 440 9.75 10.84 -0.70
CA ASP A 440 10.06 12.09 -1.42
C ASP A 440 11.58 12.25 -1.62
N LEU A 441 12.39 11.98 -0.59
CA LEU A 441 13.85 11.99 -0.69
C LEU A 441 14.35 10.97 -1.71
N MET A 442 13.87 9.73 -1.65
CA MET A 442 14.26 8.68 -2.61
C MET A 442 13.90 9.06 -4.05
N ARG A 443 12.70 9.61 -4.26
CA ARG A 443 12.27 10.09 -5.58
C ARG A 443 13.25 11.15 -6.09
N ASP A 444 13.48 12.19 -5.30
CA ASP A 444 14.26 13.35 -5.74
C ASP A 444 15.74 12.97 -5.97
N ILE A 445 16.30 12.08 -5.15
CA ILE A 445 17.68 11.59 -5.29
C ILE A 445 17.83 10.69 -6.52
N ILE A 446 16.91 9.75 -6.76
CA ILE A 446 16.96 8.88 -7.95
C ILE A 446 16.76 9.72 -9.22
N LEU A 447 15.84 10.69 -9.23
CA LEU A 447 15.69 11.59 -10.39
C LEU A 447 16.93 12.47 -10.63
N ALA A 448 17.73 12.72 -9.59
CA ALA A 448 18.95 13.50 -9.70
C ALA A 448 20.12 12.75 -10.36
N THR A 449 20.01 11.43 -10.60
CA THR A 449 21.01 10.68 -11.38
C THR A 449 20.97 11.02 -12.87
N ASP A 450 19.86 11.59 -13.36
CA ASP A 450 19.80 12.11 -14.73
C ASP A 450 20.84 13.24 -14.90
N LEU A 451 21.87 13.00 -15.70
CA LEU A 451 22.93 13.97 -15.94
C LEU A 451 22.41 15.28 -16.54
N ALA A 452 21.30 15.24 -17.29
CA ALA A 452 20.66 16.47 -17.78
C ALA A 452 20.07 17.30 -16.63
N HIS A 453 19.59 16.66 -15.56
CA HIS A 453 19.19 17.35 -14.34
C HIS A 453 20.39 17.97 -13.64
N HIS A 454 21.48 17.22 -13.47
CA HIS A 454 22.72 17.71 -12.87
C HIS A 454 23.23 19.00 -13.56
N LEU A 455 23.29 18.99 -14.90
CA LEU A 455 23.73 20.16 -15.67
C LEU A 455 22.83 21.39 -15.51
N ARG A 456 21.53 21.21 -15.23
CA ARG A 456 20.61 22.32 -14.96
C ARG A 456 20.91 22.98 -13.61
N ILE A 457 21.17 22.18 -12.58
CA ILE A 457 21.40 22.67 -11.20
C ILE A 457 22.86 23.04 -10.93
N PHE A 458 23.80 22.73 -11.83
CA PHE A 458 25.24 22.90 -11.60
C PHE A 458 25.63 24.34 -11.21
N LYS A 459 25.01 25.36 -11.80
CA LYS A 459 25.29 26.76 -11.44
C LYS A 459 24.84 27.10 -10.02
N ASP A 460 23.72 26.53 -9.58
CA ASP A 460 23.22 26.72 -8.22
C ASP A 460 24.09 25.98 -7.21
N LEU A 461 24.62 24.80 -7.60
CA LEU A 461 25.62 24.07 -6.83
C LEU A 461 26.93 24.85 -6.66
N GLN A 462 27.43 25.49 -7.71
CA GLN A 462 28.59 26.39 -7.63
C GLN A 462 28.33 27.56 -6.70
N LYS A 463 27.17 28.21 -6.85
CA LYS A 463 26.78 29.31 -5.98
C LYS A 463 26.69 28.89 -4.51
N MET A 464 26.17 27.69 -4.22
CA MET A 464 26.13 27.14 -2.87
C MET A 464 27.55 26.94 -2.29
N ALA A 465 28.52 26.52 -3.12
CA ALA A 465 29.90 26.39 -2.69
C ALA A 465 30.56 27.77 -2.43
N ASP A 466 30.30 28.74 -3.31
CA ASP A 466 30.83 30.11 -3.18
C ASP A 466 30.25 30.86 -1.95
N ASP A 467 28.93 30.76 -1.74
CA ASP A 467 28.22 31.44 -0.64
C ASP A 467 28.42 30.71 0.72
N GLY A 468 28.89 29.46 0.68
CA GLY A 468 29.07 28.58 1.82
C GLY A 468 27.84 27.71 2.10
N TYR A 469 28.10 26.44 2.45
CA TYR A 469 27.06 25.48 2.81
C TYR A 469 26.39 25.80 4.16
N ASP A 470 25.06 25.68 4.22
CA ASP A 470 24.27 25.87 5.45
C ASP A 470 23.37 24.65 5.67
N ARG A 471 23.65 23.91 6.76
CA ARG A 471 22.88 22.73 7.18
C ARG A 471 21.42 23.04 7.50
N LYS A 472 21.09 24.26 7.90
CA LYS A 472 19.70 24.64 8.24
C LYS A 472 18.87 24.96 7.01
N ASN A 473 19.52 25.18 5.86
CA ASN A 473 18.84 25.49 4.61
C ASN A 473 18.44 24.18 3.91
N PRO A 474 17.15 23.86 3.80
CA PRO A 474 16.70 22.61 3.16
C PRO A 474 17.10 22.53 1.68
N ASN A 475 17.20 23.66 0.98
CA ASN A 475 17.64 23.68 -0.41
C ASN A 475 19.12 23.33 -0.53
N HIS A 476 19.97 23.80 0.40
CA HIS A 476 21.39 23.43 0.39
C HIS A 476 21.56 21.94 0.65
N ARG A 477 20.79 21.36 1.58
CA ARG A 477 20.80 19.91 1.82
C ARG A 477 20.36 19.10 0.60
N SER A 478 19.27 19.51 -0.05
CA SER A 478 18.76 18.86 -1.27
C SER A 478 19.78 18.94 -2.42
N MET A 479 20.40 20.09 -2.62
CA MET A 479 21.46 20.28 -3.60
C MET A 479 22.70 19.42 -3.29
N LEU A 480 23.11 19.36 -2.02
CA LEU A 480 24.22 18.50 -1.59
C LEU A 480 23.89 17.02 -1.83
N LEU A 481 22.66 16.56 -1.55
CA LEU A 481 22.23 15.20 -1.86
C LEU A 481 22.32 14.88 -3.35
N CYS A 482 21.89 15.79 -4.22
CA CYS A 482 22.01 15.64 -5.67
C CYS A 482 23.49 15.49 -6.09
N LEU A 483 24.36 16.38 -5.57
CA LEU A 483 25.79 16.32 -5.87
C LEU A 483 26.44 15.02 -5.38
N LEU A 484 26.11 14.57 -4.17
CA LEU A 484 26.61 13.32 -3.61
C LEU A 484 26.15 12.13 -4.46
N MET A 485 24.87 12.09 -4.88
CA MET A 485 24.36 11.03 -5.73
C MET A 485 25.08 10.98 -7.09
N THR A 486 25.23 12.12 -7.78
CA THR A 486 25.99 12.16 -9.05
C THR A 486 27.47 11.77 -8.83
N SER A 487 28.06 12.13 -7.69
CA SER A 487 29.43 11.73 -7.34
C SER A 487 29.55 10.22 -7.10
N CYS A 488 28.55 9.60 -6.47
CA CYS A 488 28.48 8.15 -6.28
C CYS A 488 28.34 7.42 -7.60
N ASP A 489 27.44 7.88 -8.48
CA ASP A 489 27.18 7.27 -9.77
C ASP A 489 28.44 7.27 -10.66
N LEU A 490 29.19 8.39 -10.65
CA LEU A 490 30.44 8.53 -11.41
C LEU A 490 31.70 8.12 -10.62
N SER A 491 31.56 7.38 -9.51
CA SER A 491 32.67 7.05 -8.58
C SER A 491 33.77 6.18 -9.18
N ASP A 492 33.46 5.45 -10.24
CA ASP A 492 34.42 4.65 -11.00
C ASP A 492 35.56 5.48 -11.61
N GLN A 493 35.35 6.79 -11.81
CA GLN A 493 36.38 7.74 -12.27
C GLN A 493 37.46 8.02 -11.22
N THR A 494 37.15 7.79 -9.94
CA THR A 494 38.09 8.00 -8.81
C THR A 494 38.90 6.75 -8.48
N LYS A 495 38.74 5.66 -9.22
CA LYS A 495 39.48 4.40 -8.96
C LYS A 495 40.82 4.40 -9.66
N GLY A 496 41.68 3.44 -9.32
CA GLY A 496 42.97 3.30 -9.99
C GLY A 496 42.82 3.07 -11.50
N TRP A 497 43.82 3.48 -12.28
CA TRP A 497 43.83 3.44 -13.75
C TRP A 497 43.36 2.10 -14.34
N LYS A 498 43.86 0.98 -13.81
CA LYS A 498 43.48 -0.37 -14.26
C LYS A 498 41.98 -0.62 -14.15
N THR A 499 41.38 -0.15 -13.06
CA THR A 499 39.95 -0.29 -12.78
C THR A 499 39.14 0.61 -13.69
N THR A 500 39.45 1.92 -13.71
CA THR A 500 38.75 2.90 -14.55
C THR A 500 38.77 2.54 -16.03
N ARG A 501 39.88 2.00 -16.55
CA ARG A 501 39.95 1.52 -17.94
C ARG A 501 39.00 0.34 -18.20
N LYS A 502 39.02 -0.69 -17.34
CA LYS A 502 38.13 -1.84 -17.47
C LYS A 502 36.65 -1.43 -17.39
N ILE A 503 36.33 -0.44 -16.57
CA ILE A 503 34.98 0.12 -16.50
C ILE A 503 34.63 0.86 -17.79
N ALA A 504 35.53 1.67 -18.33
CA ALA A 504 35.29 2.33 -19.62
C ALA A 504 35.02 1.31 -20.73
N GLU A 505 35.73 0.18 -20.78
CA GLU A 505 35.46 -0.92 -21.71
C GLU A 505 34.02 -1.43 -21.58
N LEU A 506 33.51 -1.63 -20.36
CA LEU A 506 32.14 -2.07 -20.10
C LEU A 506 31.10 -1.01 -20.54
N ILE A 507 31.34 0.26 -20.22
CA ILE A 507 30.45 1.38 -20.62
C ILE A 507 30.33 1.45 -22.15
N TYR A 508 31.46 1.45 -22.86
CA TYR A 508 31.43 1.54 -24.32
C TYR A 508 30.88 0.27 -24.98
N LYS A 509 31.10 -0.91 -24.40
CA LYS A 509 30.44 -2.15 -24.87
C LYS A 509 28.91 -2.01 -24.81
N GLU A 510 28.39 -1.39 -23.77
CA GLU A 510 26.97 -1.11 -23.65
C GLU A 510 26.48 -0.06 -24.66
N PHE A 511 27.17 1.08 -24.78
CA PHE A 511 26.85 2.12 -25.76
C PHE A 511 26.88 1.59 -27.20
N PHE A 512 27.84 0.74 -27.53
CA PHE A 512 27.93 0.11 -28.84
C PHE A 512 26.84 -0.94 -29.07
N SER A 513 26.34 -1.57 -28.02
CA SER A 513 25.19 -2.49 -28.13
C SER A 513 23.91 -1.70 -28.43
N GLN A 514 23.71 -0.55 -27.78
CA GLN A 514 22.61 0.38 -28.11
C GLN A 514 22.76 0.92 -29.55
N GLY A 515 23.96 1.37 -29.94
CA GLY A 515 24.19 1.92 -31.28
C GLY A 515 23.92 0.91 -32.40
N ASP A 516 24.25 -0.36 -32.19
CA ASP A 516 23.92 -1.44 -33.13
C ASP A 516 22.41 -1.66 -33.26
N LEU A 517 21.67 -1.58 -32.14
CA LEU A 517 20.20 -1.65 -32.15
C LEU A 517 19.59 -0.47 -32.92
N GLU A 518 20.10 0.75 -32.70
CA GLU A 518 19.67 1.93 -33.46
C GLU A 518 19.92 1.76 -34.96
N LYS A 519 21.10 1.25 -35.35
CA LYS A 519 21.40 0.93 -36.76
C LYS A 519 20.44 -0.12 -37.33
N ALA A 520 20.13 -1.17 -36.56
CA ALA A 520 19.21 -2.23 -36.99
C ALA A 520 17.77 -1.72 -37.18
N MET A 521 17.37 -0.69 -36.42
CA MET A 521 16.10 0.03 -36.58
C MET A 521 16.10 1.03 -37.75
N GLY A 522 17.23 1.20 -38.45
CA GLY A 522 17.38 2.15 -39.56
C GLY A 522 17.77 3.57 -39.13
N ASN A 523 18.09 3.78 -37.86
CA ASN A 523 18.56 5.06 -37.34
C ASN A 523 20.09 5.19 -37.45
N ARG A 524 20.59 6.42 -37.41
CA ARG A 524 22.04 6.69 -37.34
C ARG A 524 22.42 7.02 -35.91
N PRO A 525 23.18 6.16 -35.21
CA PRO A 525 23.62 6.45 -33.86
C PRO A 525 24.61 7.61 -33.83
N SER A 526 24.71 8.23 -32.65
CA SER A 526 25.76 9.22 -32.38
C SER A 526 27.16 8.60 -32.46
N GLU A 527 28.19 9.43 -32.71
CA GLU A 527 29.57 8.94 -32.86
C GLU A 527 30.08 8.16 -31.65
N MET A 528 29.66 8.53 -30.43
CA MET A 528 30.04 7.83 -29.19
C MET A 528 29.43 6.43 -29.05
N MET A 529 28.35 6.14 -29.78
CA MET A 529 27.65 4.85 -29.79
C MET A 529 27.97 4.02 -31.03
N ASP A 530 28.68 4.58 -31.99
CA ASP A 530 29.07 3.89 -33.22
C ASP A 530 30.45 3.24 -33.05
N ARG A 531 30.48 1.92 -32.84
CA ARG A 531 31.73 1.16 -32.62
C ARG A 531 32.77 1.30 -33.72
N GLU A 532 32.37 1.67 -34.94
CA GLU A 532 33.27 1.87 -36.08
C GLU A 532 33.89 3.27 -36.11
N LYS A 533 33.32 4.23 -35.38
CA LYS A 533 33.72 5.66 -35.39
C LYS A 533 34.17 6.18 -34.04
N ALA A 534 33.75 5.55 -32.95
CA ALA A 534 34.00 6.02 -31.61
C ALA A 534 35.49 6.05 -31.27
N TYR A 535 36.02 7.25 -31.07
CA TYR A 535 37.38 7.45 -30.59
C TYR A 535 37.39 7.58 -29.05
N ILE A 536 37.43 6.42 -28.40
CA ILE A 536 37.27 6.27 -26.94
C ILE A 536 38.17 7.21 -26.11
N PRO A 537 39.48 7.37 -26.39
CA PRO A 537 40.34 8.21 -25.56
C PRO A 537 39.90 9.69 -25.53
N GLU A 538 39.59 10.29 -26.68
CA GLU A 538 39.10 11.68 -26.71
C GLU A 538 37.71 11.84 -26.09
N LEU A 539 36.82 10.87 -26.32
CA LEU A 539 35.50 10.87 -25.71
C LEU A 539 35.59 10.81 -24.18
N GLN A 540 36.48 9.98 -23.62
CA GLN A 540 36.73 9.91 -22.18
C GLN A 540 37.37 11.19 -21.63
N ILE A 541 38.39 11.75 -22.32
CA ILE A 541 39.00 13.02 -21.90
C ILE A 541 37.94 14.12 -21.85
N SER A 542 37.13 14.24 -22.92
CA SER A 542 36.06 15.23 -23.01
C SER A 542 35.03 15.05 -21.89
N PHE A 543 34.60 13.82 -21.62
CA PHE A 543 33.68 13.50 -20.51
C PHE A 543 34.28 13.88 -19.15
N MET A 544 35.54 13.54 -18.89
CA MET A 544 36.19 13.87 -17.62
C MET A 544 36.33 15.37 -17.43
N GLU A 545 36.72 16.12 -18.46
CA GLU A 545 36.92 17.57 -18.37
C GLU A 545 35.62 18.36 -18.18
N HIS A 546 34.56 17.95 -18.88
CA HIS A 546 33.30 18.72 -18.90
C HIS A 546 32.29 18.24 -17.86
N ILE A 547 32.40 17.00 -17.37
CA ILE A 547 31.44 16.41 -16.43
C ILE A 547 32.12 15.99 -15.12
N ALA A 548 33.00 14.98 -15.15
CA ALA A 548 33.47 14.35 -13.92
C ALA A 548 34.36 15.27 -13.06
N MET A 549 35.37 15.92 -13.64
CA MET A 549 36.29 16.79 -12.91
C MET A 549 35.57 17.98 -12.25
N PRO A 550 34.65 18.71 -12.93
CA PRO A 550 33.87 19.77 -12.28
C PRO A 550 33.08 19.29 -11.05
N ILE A 551 32.51 18.07 -11.09
CA ILE A 551 31.78 17.47 -9.96
C ILE A 551 32.71 17.25 -8.77
N TYR A 552 33.83 16.56 -8.96
CA TYR A 552 34.76 16.26 -7.86
C TYR A 552 35.50 17.49 -7.37
N LYS A 553 35.73 18.49 -8.25
CA LYS A 553 36.26 19.78 -7.83
C LYS A 553 35.30 20.46 -6.87
N LEU A 554 34.03 20.56 -7.24
CA LEU A 554 33.01 21.16 -6.38
C LEU A 554 32.84 20.38 -5.06
N LEU A 555 32.89 19.05 -5.13
CA LEU A 555 32.85 18.20 -3.95
C LEU A 555 34.04 18.49 -3.01
N SER A 556 35.24 18.69 -3.55
CA SER A 556 36.44 19.05 -2.76
C SER A 556 36.38 20.46 -2.16
N GLU A 557 35.74 21.41 -2.85
CA GLU A 557 35.53 22.78 -2.37
C GLU A 557 34.54 22.80 -1.18
N LEU A 558 33.48 21.99 -1.24
CA LEU A 558 32.48 21.85 -0.17
C LEU A 558 32.98 20.98 1.00
N LEU A 559 33.67 19.88 0.68
CA LEU A 559 34.10 18.86 1.62
C LEU A 559 35.61 18.59 1.41
N PRO A 560 36.51 19.26 2.16
CA PRO A 560 37.95 19.17 1.92
C PRO A 560 38.55 17.76 1.95
N GLY A 561 37.92 16.83 2.69
CA GLY A 561 38.31 15.41 2.69
C GLY A 561 38.15 14.69 1.33
N ALA A 562 37.43 15.29 0.38
CA ALA A 562 37.25 14.77 -0.97
C ALA A 562 38.35 15.19 -1.96
N THR A 563 39.37 15.95 -1.52
CA THR A 563 40.47 16.42 -2.39
C THR A 563 41.19 15.25 -3.08
N GLU A 564 41.40 14.13 -2.38
CA GLU A 564 42.01 12.93 -2.97
C GLU A 564 41.23 12.42 -4.20
N LEU A 565 39.90 12.51 -4.18
CA LEU A 565 39.05 12.05 -5.26
C LEU A 565 39.27 12.89 -6.53
N TYR A 566 39.32 14.21 -6.37
CA TYR A 566 39.61 15.12 -7.48
C TYR A 566 40.99 14.87 -8.09
N GLU A 567 42.02 14.75 -7.24
CA GLU A 567 43.39 14.48 -7.69
C GLU A 567 43.49 13.15 -8.45
N ARG A 568 42.75 12.12 -8.01
CA ARG A 568 42.73 10.82 -8.70
C ARG A 568 42.08 10.90 -10.08
N VAL A 569 40.97 11.62 -10.19
CA VAL A 569 40.30 11.85 -11.49
C VAL A 569 41.22 12.64 -12.43
N ALA A 570 41.90 13.67 -11.92
CA ALA A 570 42.89 14.43 -12.69
C ALA A 570 44.05 13.55 -13.16
N ALA A 571 44.58 12.68 -12.30
CA ALA A 571 45.62 11.72 -12.67
C ALA A 571 45.16 10.72 -13.74
N ASN A 572 43.92 10.22 -13.65
CA ASN A 572 43.33 9.33 -14.67
C ASN A 572 43.15 10.06 -16.02
N ARG A 573 42.78 11.34 -16.01
CA ARG A 573 42.69 12.18 -17.23
C ARG A 573 44.06 12.28 -17.92
N GLU A 574 45.15 12.43 -17.17
CA GLU A 574 46.50 12.41 -17.76
C GLU A 574 46.84 11.06 -18.41
N GLN A 575 46.44 9.94 -17.79
CA GLN A 575 46.64 8.61 -18.38
C GLN A 575 45.87 8.45 -19.69
N TRP A 576 44.61 8.90 -19.74
CA TRP A 576 43.85 8.93 -21.00
C TRP A 576 44.50 9.81 -22.08
N THR A 577 45.13 10.91 -21.68
CA THR A 577 45.90 11.77 -22.60
C THR A 577 47.09 11.04 -23.20
N LYS A 578 47.82 10.25 -22.39
CA LYS A 578 48.94 9.41 -22.86
C LYS A 578 48.46 8.32 -23.83
N VAL A 579 47.32 7.69 -23.55
CA VAL A 579 46.67 6.72 -24.44
C VAL A 579 46.29 7.38 -25.76
N SER A 580 45.62 8.55 -25.73
CA SER A 580 45.23 9.29 -26.94
C SER A 580 46.44 9.65 -27.84
N HIS A 581 47.55 10.09 -27.25
CA HIS A 581 48.77 10.37 -28.02
C HIS A 581 49.32 9.11 -28.71
N LYS A 582 49.33 7.96 -28.05
CA LYS A 582 49.80 6.70 -28.64
C LYS A 582 48.87 6.19 -29.73
N PHE A 583 47.56 6.32 -29.54
CA PHE A 583 46.56 6.03 -30.58
C PHE A 583 46.79 6.87 -31.84
N THR A 584 47.06 8.16 -31.67
CA THR A 584 47.34 9.09 -32.78
C THR A 584 48.62 8.72 -33.54
N ILE A 585 49.67 8.25 -32.83
CA ILE A 585 50.95 7.87 -33.44
C ILE A 585 50.87 6.54 -34.21
N ARG A 586 50.15 5.54 -33.67
CA ARG A 586 50.06 4.19 -34.28
C ARG A 586 49.01 4.09 -35.40
N GLY A 587 48.08 5.04 -35.47
CA GLY A 587 46.91 4.95 -36.34
C GLY A 587 45.89 3.95 -35.79
N LEU A 588 44.60 4.21 -36.04
CA LEU A 588 43.51 3.31 -35.66
C LEU A 588 43.73 1.93 -36.32
N PRO A 589 43.78 0.81 -35.56
CA PRO A 589 43.58 -0.49 -36.18
C PRO A 589 42.17 -0.52 -36.77
N SER A 590 42.06 -1.07 -37.96
CA SER A 590 40.78 -1.24 -38.64
C SER A 590 39.81 -2.07 -37.78
N ASN A 591 38.67 -1.44 -37.45
CA ASN A 591 37.35 -2.01 -37.13
C ASN A 591 36.85 -2.00 -35.67
N ASN A 592 37.67 -1.76 -34.63
CA ASN A 592 37.15 -1.60 -33.25
C ASN A 592 38.15 -0.89 -32.31
N SER A 593 37.71 0.17 -31.60
CA SER A 593 38.56 0.93 -30.67
C SER A 593 38.78 0.23 -29.32
N LEU A 594 37.91 -0.72 -28.95
CA LEU A 594 38.05 -1.52 -27.72
C LEU A 594 39.25 -2.49 -27.79
N ASP A 595 39.47 -3.14 -28.93
CA ASP A 595 40.53 -4.16 -29.10
C ASP A 595 41.94 -3.57 -28.87
N PHE A 596 42.11 -2.27 -29.06
CA PHE A 596 43.39 -1.59 -28.82
C PHE A 596 43.62 -1.29 -27.33
N LEU A 597 42.58 -1.06 -26.53
CA LEU A 597 42.71 -0.87 -25.08
C LEU A 597 43.25 -2.14 -24.40
N ASP A 598 42.80 -3.31 -24.87
CA ASP A 598 43.29 -4.62 -24.43
C ASP A 598 44.77 -4.83 -24.82
N GLN A 599 45.11 -4.60 -26.09
CA GLN A 599 46.49 -4.76 -26.60
C GLN A 599 47.49 -3.80 -25.93
N GLU A 600 47.10 -2.56 -25.63
CA GLU A 600 48.00 -1.61 -24.98
C GLU A 600 48.27 -1.99 -23.52
N TYR A 601 47.31 -2.61 -22.82
CA TYR A 601 47.54 -3.14 -21.48
C TYR A 601 48.64 -4.18 -21.44
N GLU A 602 48.57 -5.16 -22.33
CA GLU A 602 49.54 -6.24 -22.44
C GLU A 602 50.94 -5.69 -22.78
N LEU A 603 51.00 -4.64 -23.61
CA LEU A 603 52.24 -3.92 -23.93
C LEU A 603 52.79 -3.11 -22.77
N LEU A 604 51.95 -2.43 -21.99
CA LEU A 604 52.37 -1.66 -20.83
C LEU A 604 52.81 -2.56 -19.66
N GLN A 605 52.19 -3.74 -19.51
CA GLN A 605 52.66 -4.77 -18.57
C GLN A 605 54.03 -5.34 -19.00
N SER A 606 54.22 -5.62 -20.28
CA SER A 606 55.47 -6.21 -20.79
C SER A 606 56.66 -5.24 -20.81
N GLN A 607 56.42 -3.92 -20.81
CA GLN A 607 57.48 -2.90 -20.79
C GLN A 607 57.95 -2.49 -19.38
N GLY A 608 57.43 -3.10 -18.30
CA GLY A 608 57.87 -2.81 -16.92
C GLY A 608 57.64 -1.36 -16.49
N ALA A 609 56.74 -0.64 -17.17
CA ALA A 609 56.47 0.78 -16.94
C ALA A 609 55.55 1.05 -15.73
N PHE A 610 55.04 -0.01 -15.10
CA PHE A 610 54.36 0.05 -13.81
C PHE A 610 55.31 -0.51 -12.76
N GLY A 611 55.62 0.30 -11.75
CA GLY A 611 56.46 -0.09 -10.62
C GLY A 611 55.95 -1.37 -9.97
N SER A 612 56.90 -2.21 -9.54
CA SER A 612 56.66 -3.46 -8.86
C SER A 612 55.94 -3.25 -7.53
N ASP A 613 54.61 -3.27 -7.53
CA ASP A 613 53.83 -3.61 -6.34
C ASP A 613 53.63 -5.15 -6.31
N GLU A 614 54.75 -5.86 -6.25
CA GLU A 614 54.79 -7.23 -5.76
C GLU A 614 55.03 -7.17 -4.25
N HIS A 615 53.97 -6.99 -3.47
CA HIS A 615 53.99 -7.47 -2.09
C HIS A 615 52.67 -8.19 -1.75
N CYS A 616 52.82 -9.51 -1.58
CA CYS A 616 51.88 -10.49 -1.04
C CYS A 616 50.64 -10.84 -1.87
N PHE A 617 50.86 -11.60 -2.95
CA PHE A 617 49.97 -12.72 -3.29
C PHE A 617 50.81 -13.99 -3.39
N ASN A 618 50.98 -14.68 -2.27
CA ASN A 618 51.39 -16.09 -2.25
C ASN A 618 50.57 -16.81 -1.18
N GLY A 619 49.73 -17.74 -1.60
CA GLY A 619 48.83 -18.49 -0.73
C GLY A 619 48.05 -19.57 -1.46
N CYS A 620 48.78 -20.49 -2.09
CA CYS A 620 48.45 -21.90 -2.32
C CYS A 620 47.08 -22.28 -2.92
N LEU A 621 47.08 -22.59 -4.21
CA LEU A 621 46.38 -23.75 -4.73
C LEU A 621 47.43 -24.64 -5.40
N ASP A 622 47.79 -25.73 -4.74
CA ASP A 622 48.29 -26.95 -5.37
C ASP A 622 47.95 -28.15 -4.46
N ASP A 623 47.34 -29.14 -5.11
CA ASP A 623 47.23 -30.58 -4.80
C ASP A 623 46.57 -31.08 -3.49
N ALA A 624 45.28 -31.44 -3.58
CA ALA A 624 44.73 -32.79 -3.31
C ALA A 624 43.20 -32.86 -3.50
#